data_AF-X0WM33-F1
#
_entry.id   AF-X0WM33-F1
#
_cell.length_a   1.000
_cell.length_b   1.000
_cell.length_c   1.000
_cell.angle_alpha   90.00
_cell.angle_beta   90.00
_cell.angle_gamma   90.00
#
_symmetry.space_group_name_H-M   'P 1'
#
loop_
_entity.id
_entity.type
_entity.pdbx_description
1 polymer ?
#
loop_
_entity_poly.entity_id
_entity_poly.type
_entity_poly.pdbx_seq_one_letter_code
_entity_poly.pdbx_strand_id
1 'polypeptide(L)' 'PLESGREVIKVDSCIAKIVQALNNFNIQTVASCCGHGNRPGNIVLADGRELWIVPDYETSRELDKKYPNIWGEVK' A
#
# COMPACT_ATOMS: atom_id res chain seq x y z
N PRO A 1 11.95 -5.38 -21.12
CA PRO A 1 13.01 -4.53 -20.53
C PRO A 1 13.16 -3.25 -21.34
N LEU A 2 13.27 -2.09 -20.68
CA LEU A 2 13.69 -0.86 -21.35
C LEU A 2 15.15 -1.01 -21.78
N GLU A 3 15.58 -0.25 -22.80
CA GLU A 3 16.99 -0.19 -23.23
C GLU A 3 17.95 0.15 -22.07
N SER A 4 17.44 0.76 -21.01
CA SER A 4 18.16 1.07 -19.77
C SER A 4 18.42 -0.15 -18.86
N GLY A 5 17.95 -1.35 -19.22
CA GLY A 5 17.98 -2.53 -18.34
C GLY A 5 16.96 -2.48 -17.20
N ARG A 6 16.11 -1.43 -17.14
CA ARG A 6 15.05 -1.30 -16.14
C ARG A 6 13.81 -2.08 -16.57
N GLU A 7 13.18 -2.72 -15.59
CA GLU A 7 11.89 -3.37 -15.78
C GLU A 7 10.75 -2.34 -15.71
N VAL A 8 9.76 -2.48 -16.59
CA VAL A 8 8.53 -1.67 -16.52
C VAL A 8 7.51 -2.46 -15.73
N ILE A 9 7.21 -1.98 -14.53
CA ILE A 9 6.13 -2.54 -13.71
C ILE A 9 4.87 -1.73 -13.94
N LYS A 10 3.77 -2.42 -14.28
CA LYS A 10 2.45 -1.80 -14.40
C LYS A 10 1.89 -1.54 -13.01
N VAL A 11 1.43 -0.32 -12.78
CA VAL A 11 0.81 0.11 -11.52
C VAL A 11 -0.55 0.72 -11.83
N ASP A 12 -1.56 0.43 -11.01
CA ASP A 12 -2.89 1.01 -11.18
C ASP A 12 -2.82 2.55 -11.04
N SER A 13 -3.39 3.27 -12.01
CA SER A 13 -3.27 4.74 -12.10
C SER A 13 -3.83 5.48 -10.87
N CYS A 14 -4.87 4.93 -10.24
CA CYS A 14 -5.48 5.39 -8.99
C CYS A 14 -4.48 5.55 -7.82
N ILE A 15 -3.43 4.72 -7.76
CA ILE A 15 -2.44 4.73 -6.66
C ILE A 15 -1.00 4.94 -7.15
N ALA A 16 -0.80 5.16 -8.45
CA ALA A 16 0.52 5.27 -9.08
C ALA A 16 1.40 6.35 -8.43
N LYS A 17 0.84 7.50 -8.04
CA LYS A 17 1.60 8.57 -7.37
C LYS A 17 2.12 8.16 -6.00
N ILE A 18 1.35 7.36 -5.25
CA ILE A 18 1.74 6.87 -3.92
C ILE A 18 2.86 5.84 -4.09
N VAL A 19 2.69 4.88 -4.99
CA VAL A 19 3.71 3.87 -5.30
C VAL A 19 5.00 4.52 -5.79
N GLN A 20 4.92 5.52 -6.67
CA GLN A 20 6.09 6.26 -7.13
C GLN A 20 6.78 7.00 -5.99
N ALA A 21 6.04 7.68 -5.12
CA ALA A 21 6.61 8.37 -3.98
C ALA A 21 7.38 7.40 -3.06
N LEU A 22 6.79 6.25 -2.72
CA LEU A 22 7.46 5.25 -1.88
C LEU A 22 8.79 4.79 -2.50
N ASN A 23 8.78 4.39 -3.78
CA ASN A 23 10.00 3.91 -4.45
C ASN A 23 11.06 5.01 -4.62
N ASN A 24 10.67 6.27 -4.85
CA ASN A 24 11.59 7.40 -4.95
C ASN A 24 12.33 7.66 -3.63
N PHE A 25 11.77 7.24 -2.49
CA PHE A 25 12.37 7.36 -1.16
C PHE A 25 12.93 6.03 -0.62
N ASN A 26 13.29 5.10 -1.51
CA ASN A 26 13.83 3.77 -1.17
C ASN A 26 12.91 2.90 -0.30
N ILE A 27 11.60 3.19 -0.27
CA ILE A 27 10.60 2.31 0.30
C ILE A 27 10.10 1.41 -0.83
N GLN A 28 10.81 0.29 -1.04
CA GLN A 28 10.57 -0.60 -2.17
C GLN A 28 9.19 -1.27 -2.06
N THR A 29 8.39 -1.13 -3.12
CA THR A 29 7.10 -1.82 -3.26
C THR A 29 7.27 -3.08 -4.10
N VAL A 30 6.70 -4.21 -3.67
CA VAL A 30 6.77 -5.48 -4.40
C VAL A 30 5.46 -5.85 -5.10
N ALA A 31 4.33 -5.30 -4.64
CA ALA A 31 3.03 -5.43 -5.28
C ALA A 31 2.12 -4.25 -4.90
N SER A 32 1.14 -3.93 -5.74
CA SER A 32 0.14 -2.90 -5.43
C SER A 32 -1.15 -3.12 -6.22
N CYS A 33 -2.31 -2.85 -5.61
CA CYS A 33 -3.60 -2.79 -6.30
C CYS A 33 -4.49 -1.77 -5.60
N CYS A 34 -5.22 -0.92 -6.33
CA CYS A 34 -6.15 0.01 -5.68
C CYS A 34 -7.52 -0.59 -5.35
N GLY A 35 -7.70 -1.90 -5.56
CA GLY A 35 -8.96 -2.60 -5.29
C GLY A 35 -10.09 -2.33 -6.29
N HIS A 36 -9.89 -1.40 -7.23
CA HIS A 36 -10.82 -1.10 -8.34
C HIS A 36 -12.24 -0.77 -7.85
N GLY A 37 -12.36 -0.16 -6.65
CA GLY A 37 -13.65 0.16 -6.02
C GLY A 37 -14.38 -1.01 -5.37
N ASN A 38 -13.83 -2.22 -5.41
CA ASN A 38 -14.49 -3.43 -4.87
C ASN A 38 -13.98 -3.85 -3.48
N ARG A 39 -12.81 -3.35 -3.10
CA ARG A 39 -12.13 -3.67 -1.83
C ARG A 39 -11.13 -2.56 -1.48
N PRO A 40 -10.65 -2.47 -0.23
CA PRO A 40 -9.50 -1.64 0.10
C PRO A 40 -8.34 -1.93 -0.86
N GLY A 41 -7.67 -0.86 -1.28
CA GLY A 41 -6.40 -0.99 -1.99
C GLY A 41 -5.30 -1.44 -1.04
N ASN A 42 -4.22 -1.95 -1.61
CA ASN A 42 -3.05 -2.38 -0.87
C ASN A 42 -1.75 -2.07 -1.60
N ILE A 43 -0.70 -1.79 -0.84
CA ILE A 43 0.68 -1.69 -1.32
C ILE A 43 1.54 -2.55 -0.41
N VAL A 44 2.18 -3.57 -0.98
CA VAL A 44 3.06 -4.50 -0.28
C VAL A 44 4.48 -3.97 -0.35
N LEU A 45 5.13 -3.83 0.82
CA LEU A 45 6.50 -3.33 0.94
C LEU A 45 7.49 -4.50 1.01
N ALA A 46 8.70 -4.29 0.50
CA ALA A 46 9.76 -5.31 0.49
C ALA A 46 10.20 -5.74 1.90
N ASP A 47 9.95 -4.92 2.93
CA ASP A 47 10.26 -5.23 4.33
C ASP A 47 9.17 -6.04 5.05
N GLY A 48 8.14 -6.50 4.32
CA GLY A 48 7.08 -7.36 4.84
C GLY A 48 5.87 -6.61 5.38
N ARG A 49 5.89 -5.28 5.45
CA ARG A 49 4.70 -4.47 5.80
C ARG A 49 3.75 -4.35 4.62
N GLU A 50 2.47 -4.14 4.90
CA GLU A 50 1.44 -3.82 3.90
C GLU A 50 0.71 -2.55 4.28
N LEU A 51 0.60 -1.60 3.34
CA LEU A 51 -0.19 -0.39 3.51
C LEU A 51 -1.58 -0.62 2.92
N TRP A 52 -2.60 -0.51 3.75
CA TRP A 52 -4.00 -0.58 3.31
C TRP A 52 -4.53 0.82 2.99
N ILE A 53 -5.19 0.95 1.84
CA ILE A 53 -5.82 2.17 1.36
C ILE A 53 -7.33 1.94 1.41
N VAL A 54 -7.96 2.53 2.42
CA VAL A 54 -9.41 2.43 2.65
C VAL A 54 -10.12 3.67 2.11
N PRO A 55 -11.45 3.62 1.89
CA PRO A 55 -12.18 4.72 1.27
C PRO A 55 -12.12 6.04 2.05
N ASP A 56 -12.12 5.97 3.39
CA ASP A 56 -12.19 7.14 4.26
C ASP A 56 -11.61 6.87 5.66
N TYR A 57 -11.53 7.95 6.45
CA TYR A 57 -10.99 7.93 7.80
C TYR A 57 -11.84 7.08 8.75
N GLU A 58 -13.15 7.16 8.62
CA GLU A 58 -14.11 6.44 9.45
C GLU A 58 -13.96 4.92 9.26
N THR A 59 -13.84 4.46 8.02
CA THR A 59 -13.56 3.05 7.68
C THR A 59 -12.21 2.61 8.27
N SER A 60 -11.19 3.48 8.25
CA SER A 60 -9.92 3.20 8.93
C SER A 60 -10.11 3.02 10.44
N ARG A 61 -10.89 3.88 11.11
CA ARG A 61 -11.16 3.75 12.55
C ARG A 61 -11.91 2.47 12.90
N GLU A 62 -12.84 2.03 12.04
CA GLU A 62 -13.53 0.74 12.23
C GLU A 62 -12.60 -0.46 12.07
N LEU A 63 -11.58 -0.37 11.20
CA LEU A 63 -10.56 -1.41 11.10
C LEU A 63 -9.65 -1.44 12.33
N ASP A 64 -9.22 -0.29 12.84
CA ASP A 64 -8.39 -0.21 14.06
C ASP A 64 -9.06 -0.93 15.24
N LYS A 65 -10.39 -0.77 15.39
CA LYS A 65 -11.16 -1.46 16.44
C LYS A 65 -11.10 -2.98 16.34
N LYS A 66 -10.90 -3.55 15.14
CA LYS A 66 -10.77 -5.00 14.95
C LYS A 66 -9.42 -5.53 15.43
N TYR A 67 -8.42 -4.66 15.55
CA TYR A 67 -7.07 -5.02 15.94
C TYR A 67 -6.58 -4.15 17.12
N PRO A 68 -7.25 -4.22 18.28
CA PRO A 68 -7.00 -3.29 19.39
C PRO A 68 -5.58 -3.33 19.96
N ASN A 69 -4.86 -4.44 19.75
CA ASN A 69 -3.52 -4.68 20.29
C ASN A 69 -2.49 -5.00 19.18
N ILE A 70 -2.69 -4.52 17.95
CA ILE A 70 -1.82 -4.88 16.80
C ILE A 70 -0.34 -4.48 16.98
N TRP A 71 -0.05 -3.57 17.92
CA TRP A 71 1.30 -3.15 18.27
C TRP A 71 1.69 -3.48 19.73
N GLY A 72 0.94 -4.35 20.42
CA GLY A 72 1.16 -4.72 21.83
C GLY A 72 0.13 -4.09 22.78
N GLU A 73 0.24 -4.43 24.07
CA GLU A 73 -0.71 -4.00 25.11
C GLU A 73 -0.82 -2.47 25.15
N VAL A 74 -2.05 -1.98 24.99
CA VAL A 74 -2.43 -0.62 25.36
C VAL A 74 -2.16 -0.49 26.86
N LYS A 75 -1.18 0.33 27.25
CA LYS A 75 -1.05 0.74 28.66
C LYS A 75 -2.26 1.56 29.11
#